data_AF-A0A975HJW2-F1
#
_entry.id   AF-A0A975HJW2-F1
#
_cell.length_a   1.000
_cell.length_b   1.000
_cell.length_c   1.000
_cell.angle_alpha   90.00
_cell.angle_beta   90.00
_cell.angle_gamma   90.00
#
_symmetry.space_group_name_H-M   'P 1'
#
loop_
_entity.id
_entity.type
_entity.pdbx_description
1 polymer ?
#
loop_
_entity_poly.entity_id
_entity_poly.type
_entity_poly.pdbx_seq_one_letter_code
_entity_poly.pdbx_strand_id
1 'polypeptide(L)'
;MNSPICTTAFWHFSCDLYALSGVQDALLCAQNQDAKNVNILLLLRYLETLHLQLEQQQLDTLKQCAQEFDRLLLAPHRVIRFPFQSRLFIPSCVFNRTRIAA
;
A
#
# COMPACT_ATOMS: atom_id res chain seq x y z
N MET A 1 -8.43 -16.98 18.94
CA MET A 1 -8.17 -16.93 17.49
C MET A 1 -6.80 -16.31 17.30
N ASN A 2 -5.77 -17.12 17.03
CA ASN A 2 -4.43 -16.61 16.75
C ASN A 2 -4.37 -16.30 15.26
N SER A 3 -4.59 -15.04 14.87
CA SER A 3 -4.31 -14.65 13.49
C SER A 3 -2.81 -14.82 13.24
N PRO A 4 -2.40 -15.59 12.22
CA PRO A 4 -0.98 -15.80 11.91
C PRO A 4 -0.28 -14.52 11.46
N ILE A 5 -1.06 -13.48 11.14
CA ILE A 5 -0.61 -12.18 10.68
C ILE A 5 -0.74 -11.19 11.84
N CYS A 6 0.39 -10.72 12.37
CA CYS A 6 0.43 -9.60 13.30
C CYS A 6 0.35 -8.28 12.52
N THR A 7 -0.70 -7.48 12.75
CA THR A 7 -0.94 -6.21 12.06
C THR A 7 0.23 -5.23 12.23
N THR A 8 0.79 -5.13 13.43
CA THR A 8 1.94 -4.25 13.71
C THR A 8 3.17 -4.67 12.92
N ALA A 9 3.47 -5.97 12.89
CA ALA A 9 4.61 -6.50 12.13
C ALA A 9 4.44 -6.28 10.62
N PHE A 10 3.23 -6.48 10.08
CA PHE A 10 2.91 -6.16 8.69
C PHE A 10 3.14 -4.68 8.35
N TRP A 11 2.71 -3.76 9.22
CA TRP A 11 2.90 -2.33 9.00
C TRP A 11 4.38 -1.93 9.03
N HIS A 12 5.15 -2.44 9.98
CA HIS A 12 6.60 -2.20 10.01
C HIS A 12 7.28 -2.72 8.74
N PHE A 13 7.00 -3.98 8.36
CA PHE A 13 7.51 -4.55 7.12
C PHE A 13 7.16 -3.69 5.90
N SER A 14 5.91 -3.23 5.81
CA SER A 14 5.44 -2.40 4.69
C SER A 14 6.18 -1.07 4.62
N CYS A 15 6.38 -0.41 5.76
CA CYS A 15 7.14 0.84 5.83
C CYS A 15 8.61 0.63 5.44
N ASP A 16 9.25 -0.44 5.92
CA ASP A 16 10.63 -0.76 5.62
C ASP A 16 10.82 -1.08 4.13
N LEU A 17 9.92 -1.88 3.56
CA LEU A 17 9.91 -2.22 2.13
C LEU A 17 9.70 -0.98 1.27
N TYR A 18 8.77 -0.11 1.65
CA TYR A 18 8.46 1.12 0.90
C TYR A 18 9.59 2.14 0.97
N ALA A 19 10.39 2.14 2.04
CA ALA A 19 11.56 2.99 2.19
C ALA A 19 12.76 2.57 1.32
N LEU A 20 12.75 1.36 0.74
CA LEU A 20 13.79 0.92 -0.18
C LEU A 20 13.75 1.72 -1.49
N SER A 21 14.94 2.09 -1.96
CA SER A 21 15.11 2.88 -3.18
C SER A 21 14.43 2.20 -4.38
N GLY A 22 13.59 2.96 -5.09
CA GLY A 22 12.87 2.50 -6.28
C GLY A 22 11.61 1.66 -6.00
N VAL A 23 11.37 1.21 -4.76
CA VAL A 23 10.15 0.44 -4.43
C VAL A 23 8.91 1.33 -4.46
N GLN A 24 8.99 2.53 -3.87
CA GLN A 24 7.90 3.50 -3.94
C GLN A 24 7.49 3.80 -5.39
N ASP A 25 8.45 4.08 -6.27
CA ASP A 25 8.17 4.42 -7.67
C ASP A 25 7.58 3.23 -8.43
N ALA A 26 8.10 2.02 -8.19
CA ALA A 26 7.56 0.80 -8.78
C ALA A 26 6.12 0.52 -8.33
N LEU A 27 5.81 0.69 -7.04
CA LEU A 27 4.47 0.48 -6.50
C LEU A 27 3.49 1.54 -7.00
N LEU A 28 3.89 2.80 -7.07
CA LEU A 28 3.07 3.88 -7.62
C LEU A 28 2.85 3.71 -9.13
N CYS A 29 3.86 3.24 -9.86
CA CYS A 29 3.75 2.89 -11.27
C CYS A 29 2.71 1.77 -11.47
N ALA A 30 2.84 0.67 -10.72
CA ALA A 30 1.89 -0.42 -10.72
C ALA A 30 0.46 0.03 -10.34
N GLN A 31 0.32 0.96 -9.40
CA GLN A 31 -0.96 1.51 -9.01
C GLN A 31 -1.60 2.33 -10.15
N ASN A 32 -0.83 3.20 -10.79
CA ASN A 32 -1.36 4.16 -11.75
C ASN A 32 -1.53 3.55 -13.15
N GLN A 33 -0.66 2.63 -13.56
CA GLN A 33 -0.68 2.03 -14.90
C GLN A 33 -1.52 0.76 -14.96
N ASP A 34 -1.38 -0.13 -13.96
CA ASP A 34 -2.04 -1.45 -13.96
C ASP A 34 -3.30 -1.49 -13.07
N ALA A 35 -3.69 -0.35 -12.49
CA ALA A 35 -4.77 -0.26 -11.49
C ALA A 35 -4.60 -1.25 -10.31
N LYS A 36 -3.36 -1.62 -9.98
CA LYS A 36 -3.06 -2.56 -8.88
C LYS A 36 -3.22 -1.88 -7.53
N ASN A 37 -3.74 -2.62 -6.55
CA ASN A 37 -3.80 -2.13 -5.17
C ASN A 37 -2.46 -2.35 -4.46
N VAL A 38 -1.78 -1.27 -4.09
CA VAL A 38 -0.47 -1.29 -3.43
C VAL A 38 -0.51 -2.08 -2.11
N ASN A 39 -1.59 -1.97 -1.33
CA ASN A 39 -1.71 -2.66 -0.06
C ASN A 39 -1.78 -4.18 -0.24
N ILE A 40 -2.43 -4.66 -1.30
CA ILE A 40 -2.43 -6.10 -1.65
C ILE A 40 -1.02 -6.54 -2.01
N LEU A 41 -0.28 -5.78 -2.83
CA LEU A 41 1.09 -6.13 -3.21
C LEU A 41 2.01 -6.23 -1.98
N LEU A 42 1.92 -5.27 -1.06
CA LEU A 42 2.66 -5.27 0.20
C LEU A 42 2.28 -6.48 1.07
N LEU A 43 0.99 -6.81 1.16
CA LEU A 43 0.53 -7.97 1.92
C LEU A 43 1.03 -9.29 1.32
N LEU A 44 0.94 -9.46 0.00
CA LEU A 44 1.46 -10.66 -0.67
C LEU A 44 2.96 -10.83 -0.42
N ARG A 45 3.72 -9.75 -0.52
CA ARG A 45 5.15 -9.76 -0.19
C ARG A 45 5.42 -10.11 1.27
N TYR A 46 4.61 -9.62 2.19
CA TYR A 46 4.74 -9.97 3.60
C TYR A 46 4.44 -11.46 3.85
N LEU A 47 3.39 -11.99 3.23
CA LEU A 47 3.02 -13.41 3.34
C LEU A 47 4.11 -14.33 2.78
N GLU A 48 4.79 -13.94 1.70
CA GLU A 48 5.96 -14.66 1.19
C GLU A 48 7.06 -14.80 2.25
N THR A 49 7.33 -13.76 3.05
CA THR A 49 8.34 -13.83 4.14
C THR A 49 7.93 -14.77 5.28
N LEU A 50 6.63 -15.00 5.45
CA LEU A 50 6.07 -15.92 6.44
C LEU A 50 5.89 -17.34 5.88
N HIS A 51 6.27 -17.59 4.62
CA HIS A 51 6.01 -18.82 3.90
C HIS A 51 4.51 -19.22 3.86
N LEU A 52 3.63 -18.22 3.89
CA LEU A 52 2.19 -18.40 3.82
C LEU A 52 1.73 -18.25 2.36
N GLN A 53 0.95 -19.20 1.89
CA GLN A 53 0.30 -19.13 0.58
C GLN A 53 -1.18 -18.79 0.77
N LEU A 54 -1.69 -17.94 -0.12
CA LEU A 54 -3.12 -17.69 -0.22
C LEU A 54 -3.71 -18.62 -1.27
N GLU A 55 -4.84 -19.21 -0.93
CA GLU A 55 -5.68 -19.87 -1.92
C GLU A 55 -6.28 -18.82 -2.86
N GLN A 56 -6.58 -19.23 -4.09
CA GLN A 56 -7.15 -18.35 -5.11
C GLN A 56 -8.44 -17.68 -4.62
N GLN A 57 -9.31 -18.40 -3.91
CA GLN A 57 -10.54 -17.86 -3.33
C GLN A 57 -10.29 -16.77 -2.28
N GLN A 58 -9.24 -16.92 -1.46
CA GLN A 58 -8.87 -15.93 -0.45
C GLN A 58 -8.31 -14.66 -1.12
N LEU A 59 -7.49 -14.85 -2.16
CA LEU A 59 -6.96 -13.74 -2.95
C LEU A 59 -8.08 -12.96 -3.66
N ASP A 60 -9.06 -13.65 -4.22
CA ASP A 60 -10.19 -13.00 -4.90
C ASP A 60 -11.10 -12.25 -3.91
N THR A 61 -11.35 -12.84 -2.74
CA THR A 61 -12.04 -12.15 -1.64
C THR A 61 -11.29 -10.88 -1.21
N LEU A 62 -9.98 -10.98 -1.04
CA LEU A 62 -9.14 -9.84 -0.67
C LEU A 62 -9.19 -8.72 -1.72
N LYS A 63 -9.11 -9.08 -3.01
CA LYS A 63 -9.25 -8.12 -4.12
C LYS A 63 -10.60 -7.42 -4.10
N GLN A 64 -11.68 -8.14 -3.90
CA GLN A 64 -13.03 -7.57 -3.81
C GLN A 64 -13.15 -6.59 -2.63
N CYS A 65 -12.68 -6.98 -1.45
CA CYS A 65 -12.67 -6.10 -0.27
C CYS A 65 -11.85 -4.82 -0.52
N ALA A 66 -10.67 -4.95 -1.12
CA ALA A 66 -9.81 -3.81 -1.42
C ALA A 66 -10.41 -2.90 -2.49
N GLN A 67 -11.06 -3.45 -3.52
CA GLN A 67 -11.76 -2.69 -4.55
C GLN A 67 -12.91 -1.88 -3.96
N GLU A 68 -13.70 -2.49 -3.06
CA GLU A 68 -14.80 -1.79 -2.41
C GLU A 68 -14.30 -0.68 -1.48
N PHE A 69 -13.24 -0.96 -0.71
CA PHE A 69 -12.57 0.05 0.11
C PHE A 69 -12.00 1.21 -0.75
N ASP A 70 -11.34 0.87 -1.86
CA ASP A 70 -10.81 1.85 -2.80
C ASP A 70 -11.95 2.71 -3.38
N ARG A 71 -13.06 2.11 -3.77
CA ARG A 71 -14.23 2.80 -4.35
C ARG A 71 -14.91 3.73 -3.35
N LEU A 72 -15.14 3.25 -2.12
CA LEU A 72 -15.91 3.97 -1.11
C LEU A 72 -15.10 5.06 -0.41
N LEU A 73 -13.80 4.82 -0.18
CA LEU A 73 -12.98 5.69 0.66
C LEU A 73 -11.84 6.33 -0.13
N LEU A 74 -10.96 5.54 -0.77
CA LEU A 74 -9.74 6.11 -1.34
C LEU A 74 -9.96 6.91 -2.62
N ALA A 75 -10.87 6.50 -3.50
CA ALA A 75 -11.14 7.20 -4.75
C ALA A 75 -11.66 8.62 -4.53
N PRO A 76 -12.64 8.87 -3.64
CA PRO A 76 -13.02 10.24 -3.25
C PRO A 76 -11.84 11.07 -2.75
N HIS A 77 -10.99 10.50 -1.88
CA HIS A 77 -9.81 11.21 -1.37
C HIS A 77 -8.74 11.47 -2.45
N ARG A 78 -8.56 10.56 -3.41
CA ARG A 78 -7.62 10.74 -4.54
C ARG A 78 -8.07 11.86 -5.47
N VAL A 79 -9.37 12.02 -5.70
CA VAL A 79 -9.93 13.14 -6.48
C VAL A 79 -9.62 14.48 -5.81
N ILE A 80 -9.71 14.56 -4.48
CA ILE A 80 -9.34 15.77 -3.73
C ILE A 80 -7.83 16.03 -3.83
N ARG A 81 -6.99 14.98 -3.79
CA ARG A 81 -5.52 15.11 -3.82
C ARG A 81 -4.98 15.57 -5.17
N PHE A 82 -5.60 15.14 -6.27
CA PHE A 82 -5.12 15.40 -7.64
C PHE A 82 -4.91 16.90 -7.97
N PRO A 83 -5.84 17.82 -7.66
CA PRO A 83 -5.63 19.26 -7.92
C PRO A 83 -4.54 19.91 -7.05
N PHE A 84 -4.12 19.30 -5.94
CA PHE A 84 -3.03 19.82 -5.10
C PHE A 84 -1.66 19.29 -5.51
N GLN A 85 -1.59 18.08 -6.11
CA GLN A 85 -0.33 17.52 -6.60
C GLN A 85 0.23 18.30 -7.80
N SER A 86 -0.61 18.92 -8.62
CA SER A 86 -0.17 19.72 -9.78
C SER A 86 0.33 21.13 -9.41
N ARG A 87 0.03 21.64 -8.20
CA ARG A 87 0.46 22.97 -7.73
C ARG A 87 1.59 22.94 -6.70
N LEU A 88 1.80 21.83 -6.01
CA LEU A 88 2.97 21.64 -5.18
C LEU A 88 3.91 20.63 -5.85
N PHE A 89 4.90 21.15 -6.58
CA PHE A 89 6.16 20.44 -6.76
C PHE A 89 6.82 20.37 -5.37
N ILE A 90 6.39 19.42 -4.54
CA ILE A 90 7.16 19.03 -3.36
C ILE A 90 8.15 17.98 -3.87
N PRO A 91 9.46 18.30 -3.95
CA PRO A 91 10.43 17.28 -4.28
C PRO A 91 10.33 16.15 -3.26
N SER A 92 10.44 14.90 -3.74
CA SER A 92 10.30 13.67 -2.95
C SER A 92 11.19 13.63 -1.70
N CYS A 93 12.18 14.51 -1.59
CA CYS A 93 13.04 14.72 -0.43
C CYS A 93 12.34 15.33 0.80
N VAL A 94 11.18 15.99 0.66
CA VAL A 94 10.48 16.62 1.81
C VAL A 94 9.57 15.63 2.55
N PHE A 95 9.11 14.56 1.89
CA PHE A 95 8.21 13.58 2.53
C PHE A 95 8.92 12.60 3.47
N ASN A 96 10.27 12.64 3.54
CA ASN A 96 11.06 11.73 4.37
C ASN A 96 11.47 12.31 5.74
N ARG A 97 10.74 13.32 6.26
CA ARG A 97 11.05 13.89 7.57
C ARG A 97 9.82 14.33 8.37
N THR A 98 8.98 13.37 8.71
CA THR A 98 8.32 13.39 10.02
C THR A 98 8.20 11.95 10.52
N ARG A 99 9.26 11.51 11.20
CA ARG A 99 9.10 10.61 12.35
C ARG A 99 8.03 11.26 13.23
N ILE A 100 6.82 10.71 13.22
CA ILE A 100 5.87 10.98 14.29
C ILE A 100 6.34 10.13 15.46
N ALA A 101 7.25 10.71 16.24
CA ALA A 101 7.40 10.34 17.64
C ALA A 101 6.33 11.15 18.39
N ALA A 102 5.23 10.48 18.74
CA ALA A 102 4.33 10.83 19.83
C ALA A 102 3.50 9.59 20.14
#